data_AF-A0A0F6TMH7-F1
#
_entry.id   AF-A0A0F6TMH7-F1
#
_cell.length_a   1.000
_cell.length_b   1.000
_cell.length_c   1.000
_cell.angle_alpha   90.00
_cell.angle_beta   90.00
_cell.angle_gamma   90.00
#
_symmetry.space_group_name_H-M   'P 1'
#
loop_
_entity.id
_entity.type
_entity.pdbx_description
1 polymer ?
#
loop_
_entity_poly.entity_id
_entity_poly.type
_entity_poly.pdbx_seq_one_letter_code
_entity_poly.pdbx_strand_id
1 'polypeptide(L)'
;IVYGVNHDTLRQSHQIISSASCTTNCLAPVAQVLHRELGIESGLMTTIHAYTNDQNLIDVYHTDPYRARSATQSMIPSKTGAAEAVGLVLPELAGKLTGMAVRVPVINVSLVDLTVTLKRETTAEEVNALMKEASQHSKVLGYNTLPLVSHDFNHNPLSS
;
A
#
# COMPACT_ATOMS: atom_id res chain seq x y z
N ILE A 1 1.94 -11.04 -8.47
CA ILE A 1 3.10 -11.38 -7.61
C ILE A 1 3.57 -10.12 -6.93
N VAL A 2 3.82 -10.20 -5.63
CA VAL A 2 4.56 -9.19 -4.86
C VAL A 2 5.87 -9.85 -4.43
N TYR A 3 6.98 -9.29 -4.88
CA TYR A 3 8.31 -9.82 -4.56
C TYR A 3 8.58 -9.69 -3.05
N GLY A 4 9.22 -10.70 -2.46
CA GLY A 4 9.39 -10.79 -1.00
C GLY A 4 8.15 -11.24 -0.22
N VAL A 5 6.98 -11.37 -0.87
CA VAL A 5 5.74 -11.84 -0.21
C VAL A 5 5.28 -13.19 -0.75
N ASN A 6 5.03 -13.31 -2.05
CA ASN A 6 4.51 -14.55 -2.66
C ASN A 6 5.24 -14.98 -3.94
N HIS A 7 6.41 -14.42 -4.22
CA HIS A 7 7.23 -14.76 -5.38
C HIS A 7 7.59 -16.25 -5.48
N ASP A 8 7.73 -16.97 -4.36
CA ASP A 8 8.02 -18.41 -4.35
C ASP A 8 6.88 -19.27 -4.91
N THR A 9 5.70 -18.69 -5.15
CA THR A 9 4.57 -19.38 -5.80
C THR A 9 4.74 -19.47 -7.31
N LEU A 10 5.73 -18.80 -7.89
CA LEU A 10 6.00 -18.84 -9.33
C LEU A 10 6.41 -20.24 -9.78
N ARG A 11 5.88 -20.65 -10.93
CA ARG A 11 6.15 -21.94 -11.58
C ARG A 11 6.62 -21.69 -13.00
N GLN A 12 7.36 -22.64 -13.58
CA GLN A 12 7.83 -22.57 -14.97
C GLN A 12 6.68 -22.36 -15.99
N SER A 13 5.47 -22.81 -15.67
CA SER A 13 4.28 -22.62 -16.50
C SER A 13 3.70 -21.20 -16.48
N HIS A 14 4.11 -20.34 -15.54
CA HIS A 14 3.62 -18.95 -15.47
C HIS A 14 4.35 -18.09 -16.50
N GLN A 15 3.72 -17.87 -17.66
CA GLN A 15 4.29 -17.10 -18.76
C GLN A 15 3.92 -15.61 -18.74
N ILE A 16 2.78 -15.26 -18.15
CA ILE A 16 2.28 -13.88 -18.05
C ILE A 16 2.07 -13.58 -16.57
N ILE A 17 2.80 -12.59 -16.05
CA ILE A 17 2.85 -12.29 -14.62
C ILE A 17 2.54 -10.81 -14.42
N SER A 18 1.56 -10.52 -13.56
CA SER A 18 1.34 -9.17 -13.05
C SER A 18 2.25 -8.93 -11.84
N SER A 19 2.98 -7.81 -11.85
CA SER A 19 3.78 -7.35 -10.70
C SER A 19 2.95 -6.53 -9.69
N ALA A 20 1.62 -6.67 -9.75
CA ALA A 20 0.67 -5.87 -8.98
C ALA A 20 0.87 -4.35 -9.20
N SER A 21 0.22 -3.53 -8.37
CA SER A 21 0.38 -2.06 -8.39
C SER A 21 1.40 -1.59 -7.35
N CYS A 22 1.84 -0.34 -7.43
CA CYS A 22 2.68 0.30 -6.41
C CYS A 22 2.06 0.19 -4.99
N THR A 23 0.78 0.52 -4.85
CA THR A 23 0.08 0.46 -3.56
C THR A 23 -0.09 -0.98 -3.06
N THR A 24 -0.27 -1.97 -3.95
CA THR A 24 -0.33 -3.38 -3.54
C THR A 24 1.01 -3.87 -3.02
N ASN A 25 2.11 -3.49 -3.68
CA ASN A 25 3.47 -3.82 -3.22
C ASN A 25 3.79 -3.13 -1.88
N CYS A 26 3.26 -1.93 -1.64
CA CYS A 26 3.40 -1.24 -0.35
C CYS A 26 2.60 -1.91 0.78
N LEU A 27 1.35 -2.30 0.53
CA LEU A 27 0.48 -2.87 1.57
C LEU A 27 0.77 -4.33 1.89
N ALA A 28 1.06 -5.16 0.89
CA ALA A 28 1.11 -6.61 1.08
C ALA A 28 2.16 -7.08 2.10
N PRO A 29 3.41 -6.56 2.15
CA PRO A 29 4.39 -6.95 3.16
C PRO A 29 3.93 -6.61 4.59
N VAL A 30 3.36 -5.43 4.79
CA VAL A 30 2.84 -4.99 6.10
C VAL A 30 1.67 -5.86 6.53
N ALA A 31 0.71 -6.11 5.62
CA ALA A 31 -0.45 -6.94 5.89
C ALA A 31 -0.07 -8.39 6.20
N GLN A 32 0.96 -8.94 5.52
CA GLN A 32 1.48 -10.28 5.79
C GLN A 32 1.99 -10.41 7.22
N VAL A 33 2.79 -9.45 7.69
CA VAL A 33 3.34 -9.45 9.06
C VAL A 33 2.22 -9.38 10.08
N LEU A 34 1.32 -8.39 9.97
CA LEU A 34 0.20 -8.24 10.91
C LEU A 34 -0.70 -9.47 10.92
N HIS A 35 -1.02 -10.04 9.75
CA HIS A 35 -1.90 -11.19 9.69
C HIS A 35 -1.26 -12.44 10.29
N ARG A 36 0.01 -12.69 10.00
CA ARG A 36 0.74 -13.84 10.51
C ARG A 36 0.85 -13.82 12.05
N GLU A 37 1.15 -12.65 12.62
CA GLU A 37 1.48 -12.53 14.06
C GLU A 37 0.25 -12.22 14.93
N LEU A 38 -0.69 -11.43 14.41
CA LEU A 38 -1.81 -10.88 15.18
C LEU A 38 -3.18 -11.29 14.65
N GLY A 39 -3.24 -11.76 13.40
CA GLY A 39 -4.48 -12.17 12.75
C GLY A 39 -5.40 -11.00 12.43
N ILE A 40 -5.41 -10.56 11.17
CA ILE A 40 -6.39 -9.56 10.68
C ILE A 40 -7.77 -10.20 10.49
N GLU A 41 -8.80 -9.57 11.07
CA GLU A 41 -10.22 -9.89 10.87
C GLU A 41 -10.83 -9.05 9.74
N SER A 42 -10.65 -7.73 9.82
CA SER A 42 -11.09 -6.76 8.81
C SER A 42 -10.18 -5.53 8.84
N GLY A 43 -10.14 -4.77 7.75
CA GLY A 43 -9.36 -3.53 7.72
C GLY A 43 -9.80 -2.56 6.63
N LEU A 44 -9.48 -1.29 6.88
CA LEU A 44 -9.67 -0.18 5.96
C LEU A 44 -8.32 0.46 5.68
N MET A 45 -8.05 0.68 4.39
CA MET A 45 -6.87 1.36 3.91
C MET A 45 -7.25 2.71 3.29
N THR A 46 -6.51 3.76 3.64
CA THR A 46 -6.50 5.00 2.89
C THR A 46 -5.10 5.25 2.34
N THR A 47 -4.94 5.34 1.03
CA THR A 47 -3.66 5.78 0.45
C THR A 47 -3.67 7.28 0.18
N ILE A 48 -2.73 7.99 0.81
CA ILE A 48 -2.42 9.38 0.52
C ILE A 48 -1.35 9.34 -0.57
N HIS A 49 -1.79 9.49 -1.81
CA HIS A 49 -0.98 9.13 -2.96
C HIS A 49 -0.55 10.38 -3.73
N ALA A 50 0.73 10.45 -4.10
CA ALA A 50 1.22 11.44 -5.05
C ALA A 50 0.34 11.46 -6.31
N TYR A 51 0.15 12.61 -6.93
CA TYR A 51 -0.51 12.59 -8.23
C TYR A 51 0.38 11.85 -9.25
N THR A 52 -0.26 11.28 -10.25
CA THR A 52 0.41 10.52 -11.31
C THR A 52 0.16 11.18 -12.66
N ASN A 53 0.78 10.66 -13.72
CA ASN A 53 0.60 11.19 -15.07
C ASN A 53 -0.85 11.06 -15.60
N ASP A 54 -1.67 10.26 -14.93
CA ASP A 54 -3.08 10.03 -15.27
C ASP A 54 -4.02 11.14 -14.76
N GLN A 55 -3.48 12.16 -14.09
CA GLN A 55 -4.21 13.34 -13.60
C GLN A 55 -3.76 14.62 -14.33
N ASN A 56 -4.63 15.63 -14.30
CA ASN A 56 -4.46 16.84 -15.07
C ASN A 56 -3.79 17.96 -14.27
N LEU A 57 -2.96 18.76 -14.93
CA LEU A 57 -2.29 19.91 -14.29
C LEU A 57 -3.25 21.08 -14.05
N ILE A 58 -4.22 21.24 -14.94
CA ILE A 58 -5.30 22.24 -14.87
C ILE A 58 -6.63 21.51 -15.00
N ASP A 59 -7.74 22.16 -14.62
CA ASP A 59 -9.06 21.58 -14.81
C ASP A 59 -9.34 21.36 -16.31
N VAL A 60 -9.82 20.17 -16.68
CA VAL A 60 -10.14 19.79 -18.07
C VAL A 60 -11.45 19.03 -18.13
N TYR A 61 -12.00 18.86 -19.33
CA TYR A 61 -13.14 17.96 -19.51
C TYR A 61 -12.72 16.49 -19.31
N HIS A 62 -13.47 15.77 -18.47
CA HIS A 62 -13.31 14.33 -18.26
C HIS A 62 -14.65 13.73 -17.81
N THR A 63 -14.90 12.46 -18.16
CA THR A 63 -16.16 11.76 -17.81
C THR A 63 -16.31 11.49 -16.31
N ASP A 64 -15.19 11.21 -15.65
CA ASP A 64 -15.06 11.23 -14.18
C ASP A 64 -14.78 12.67 -13.70
N PRO A 65 -15.69 13.30 -12.93
CA PRO A 65 -15.55 14.67 -12.46
C PRO A 65 -14.41 14.87 -11.46
N TYR A 66 -13.94 13.82 -10.77
CA TYR A 66 -12.76 13.92 -9.91
C TYR A 66 -11.48 14.00 -10.75
N ARG A 67 -11.40 13.22 -11.84
CA ARG A 67 -10.25 13.25 -12.75
C ARG A 67 -10.20 14.50 -13.63
N ALA A 68 -11.30 15.24 -13.72
CA ALA A 68 -11.37 16.54 -14.38
C ALA A 68 -10.60 17.65 -13.65
N ARG A 69 -10.21 17.45 -12.37
CA ARG A 69 -9.65 18.51 -11.51
C ARG A 69 -8.13 18.56 -11.55
N SER A 70 -7.58 19.76 -11.33
CA SER A 70 -6.16 20.05 -11.22
C SER A 70 -5.54 19.31 -10.03
N ALA A 71 -4.62 18.40 -10.32
CA ALA A 71 -3.89 17.63 -9.32
C ALA A 71 -2.94 18.48 -8.46
N THR A 72 -2.52 19.64 -8.95
CA THR A 72 -1.57 20.51 -8.24
C THR A 72 -2.24 21.40 -7.21
N GLN A 73 -3.57 21.53 -7.26
CA GLN A 73 -4.35 22.45 -6.42
C GLN A 73 -5.44 21.74 -5.60
N SER A 74 -5.50 20.40 -5.61
CA SER A 74 -6.61 19.66 -5.00
C SER A 74 -6.17 18.38 -4.31
N MET A 75 -6.89 18.04 -3.25
CA MET A 75 -6.94 16.68 -2.71
C MET A 75 -8.09 15.94 -3.38
N ILE A 76 -7.79 14.98 -4.25
CA ILE A 76 -8.78 14.36 -5.14
C ILE A 76 -9.07 12.93 -4.67
N PRO A 77 -10.28 12.63 -4.17
CA PRO A 77 -10.68 11.26 -3.87
C PRO A 77 -10.62 10.38 -5.11
N SER A 78 -10.18 9.15 -4.95
CA SER A 78 -10.07 8.18 -6.03
C SER A 78 -10.32 6.76 -5.51
N LYS A 79 -10.81 5.90 -6.39
CA LYS A 79 -10.94 4.48 -6.09
C LYS A 79 -9.56 3.82 -6.15
N THR A 80 -9.34 2.81 -5.31
CA THR A 80 -8.16 1.96 -5.37
C THR A 80 -8.58 0.51 -5.29
N GLY A 81 -8.05 -0.33 -6.18
CA GLY A 81 -8.22 -1.78 -6.11
C GLY A 81 -7.16 -2.47 -5.26
N ALA A 82 -6.23 -1.73 -4.65
CA ALA A 82 -5.06 -2.32 -3.99
C ALA A 82 -5.44 -3.17 -2.77
N ALA A 83 -6.38 -2.71 -1.95
CA ALA A 83 -6.83 -3.45 -0.77
C ALA A 83 -7.48 -4.80 -1.16
N GLU A 84 -8.33 -4.79 -2.19
CA GLU A 84 -8.94 -6.02 -2.73
C GLU A 84 -7.89 -6.93 -3.39
N ALA A 85 -6.93 -6.35 -4.12
CA ALA A 85 -5.85 -7.07 -4.79
C ALA A 85 -4.88 -7.76 -3.81
N VAL A 86 -4.78 -7.29 -2.56
CA VAL A 86 -4.03 -8.02 -1.52
C VAL A 86 -4.60 -9.41 -1.30
N GLY A 87 -5.90 -9.64 -1.46
CA GLY A 87 -6.50 -10.97 -1.40
C GLY A 87 -5.99 -11.93 -2.49
N LEU A 88 -5.51 -11.41 -3.63
CA LEU A 88 -4.88 -12.23 -4.67
C LEU A 88 -3.41 -12.57 -4.33
N VAL A 89 -2.77 -11.77 -3.48
CA VAL A 89 -1.39 -11.95 -3.04
C VAL A 89 -1.32 -12.84 -1.79
N LEU A 90 -2.23 -12.61 -0.85
CA LEU A 90 -2.41 -13.25 0.44
C LEU A 90 -3.86 -13.78 0.53
N PRO A 91 -4.14 -15.00 0.05
CA PRO A 91 -5.51 -15.54 -0.04
C PRO A 91 -6.29 -15.54 1.28
N GLU A 92 -5.60 -15.67 2.42
CA GLU A 92 -6.15 -15.61 3.76
C GLU A 92 -6.70 -14.22 4.16
N LEU A 93 -6.40 -13.19 3.37
CA LEU A 93 -6.92 -11.82 3.49
C LEU A 93 -7.99 -11.48 2.45
N ALA A 94 -8.38 -12.42 1.58
CA ALA A 94 -9.41 -12.19 0.58
C ALA A 94 -10.72 -11.74 1.24
N GLY A 95 -11.24 -10.59 0.79
CA GLY A 95 -12.48 -9.99 1.30
C GLY A 95 -12.37 -9.31 2.67
N LYS A 96 -11.20 -9.28 3.30
CA LYS A 96 -11.01 -8.66 4.63
C LYS A 96 -10.61 -7.20 4.59
N LEU A 97 -9.96 -6.77 3.50
CA LEU A 97 -9.45 -5.41 3.34
C LEU A 97 -10.22 -4.68 2.25
N THR A 98 -10.61 -3.44 2.56
CA THR A 98 -11.13 -2.49 1.58
C THR A 98 -10.39 -1.17 1.71
N GLY A 99 -10.56 -0.25 0.78
CA GLY A 99 -9.86 1.02 0.87
C GLY A 99 -10.23 2.06 -0.17
N MET A 100 -9.70 3.26 0.06
CA MET A 100 -9.82 4.41 -0.83
C MET A 100 -8.48 5.11 -1.00
N ALA A 101 -8.42 6.04 -1.94
CA ALA A 101 -7.25 6.86 -2.18
C ALA A 101 -7.64 8.34 -2.15
N VAL A 102 -6.69 9.18 -1.72
CA VAL A 102 -6.72 10.61 -1.94
C VAL A 102 -5.44 11.00 -2.67
N ARG A 103 -5.57 11.61 -3.83
CA ARG A 103 -4.46 12.13 -4.61
C ARG A 103 -4.12 13.52 -4.09
N VAL A 104 -2.87 13.76 -3.72
CA VAL A 104 -2.41 15.00 -3.09
C VAL A 104 -1.34 15.70 -3.94
N PRO A 105 -1.16 17.03 -3.81
CA PRO A 105 -0.30 17.83 -4.70
C PRO A 105 1.20 17.67 -4.36
N VAL A 106 1.69 16.44 -4.38
CA VAL A 106 3.12 16.10 -4.28
C VAL A 106 3.54 15.24 -5.48
N ILE A 107 4.78 15.43 -5.94
CA ILE A 107 5.29 14.84 -7.19
C ILE A 107 5.68 13.36 -7.07
N ASN A 108 6.06 12.91 -5.88
CA ASN A 108 6.45 11.53 -5.61
C ASN A 108 6.34 11.21 -4.12
N VAL A 109 6.43 9.91 -3.82
CA VAL A 109 6.24 9.27 -2.52
C VAL A 109 4.79 9.35 -2.06
N SER A 110 4.31 8.23 -1.54
CA SER A 110 2.92 8.06 -1.09
C SER A 110 2.93 7.37 0.26
N LEU A 111 1.83 7.52 0.99
CA LEU A 111 1.62 6.89 2.28
C LEU A 111 0.39 5.97 2.21
N VAL A 112 0.50 4.83 2.89
CA VAL A 112 -0.63 3.95 3.16
C VAL A 112 -0.94 4.05 4.64
N ASP A 113 -2.14 4.52 4.95
CA ASP A 113 -2.74 4.45 6.27
C ASP A 113 -3.60 3.18 6.33
N LEU A 114 -3.29 2.29 7.27
CA LEU A 114 -3.96 1.00 7.44
C LEU A 114 -4.53 0.92 8.86
N THR A 115 -5.85 0.83 8.95
CA THR A 115 -6.57 0.54 10.19
C THR A 115 -7.13 -0.87 10.12
N VAL A 116 -6.87 -1.70 11.14
CA VAL A 116 -7.32 -3.11 11.18
C VAL A 116 -7.95 -3.47 12.53
N THR A 117 -8.91 -4.38 12.48
CA THR A 117 -9.37 -5.15 13.63
C THR A 117 -8.59 -6.46 13.67
N LEU A 118 -8.01 -6.77 14.83
CA LEU A 118 -7.17 -7.95 15.05
C LEU A 118 -7.90 -8.98 15.90
N LYS A 119 -7.54 -10.25 15.74
CA LYS A 119 -8.15 -11.39 16.46
C LYS A 119 -7.81 -11.43 17.94
N ARG A 120 -6.79 -10.70 18.37
CA ARG A 120 -6.35 -10.61 19.76
C ARG A 120 -5.95 -9.20 20.12
N GLU A 121 -5.96 -8.93 21.42
CA GLU A 121 -5.41 -7.71 21.98
C GLU A 121 -3.89 -7.62 21.71
N THR A 122 -3.42 -6.40 21.52
CA THR A 122 -2.03 -6.05 21.24
C THR A 122 -1.77 -4.62 21.72
N THR A 123 -0.51 -4.18 21.68
CA THR A 123 -0.13 -2.79 21.97
C THR A 123 0.65 -2.18 20.81
N ALA A 124 0.79 -0.86 20.81
CA ALA A 124 1.59 -0.17 19.80
C ALA A 124 3.06 -0.62 19.83
N GLU A 125 3.60 -0.90 21.02
CA GLU A 125 4.96 -1.39 21.22
C GLU A 125 5.15 -2.77 20.58
N GLU A 126 4.18 -3.67 20.76
CA GLU A 126 4.21 -5.01 20.16
C GLU A 126 4.16 -4.92 18.63
N VAL A 127 3.23 -4.15 18.07
CA VAL A 127 3.12 -3.95 16.60
C VAL A 127 4.43 -3.39 16.03
N ASN A 128 5.00 -2.38 16.69
CA ASN A 128 6.26 -1.77 16.26
C ASN A 128 7.44 -2.75 16.35
N ALA A 129 7.51 -3.57 17.39
CA ALA A 129 8.56 -4.58 17.53
C ALA A 129 8.47 -5.63 16.41
N LEU A 130 7.28 -6.14 16.12
CA LEU A 130 7.05 -7.11 15.04
C LEU A 130 7.42 -6.54 13.67
N MET A 131 7.08 -5.29 13.39
CA MET A 131 7.46 -4.61 12.13
C MET A 131 8.97 -4.41 12.01
N LYS A 132 9.61 -3.98 13.09
CA LYS A 132 11.06 -3.81 13.13
C LYS A 132 11.82 -5.13 12.94
N GLU A 133 11.35 -6.20 13.57
CA GLU A 133 11.92 -7.53 13.39
C GLU A 133 11.72 -8.01 11.94
N ALA A 134 10.51 -7.88 11.40
CA ALA A 134 10.22 -8.28 10.03
C ALA A 134 11.08 -7.51 9.01
N SER A 135 11.35 -6.22 9.22
CA SER A 135 12.19 -5.42 8.32
C SER A 135 13.66 -5.86 8.32
N GLN A 136 14.17 -6.48 9.39
CA GLN A 136 15.56 -6.97 9.44
C GLN A 136 15.79 -8.19 8.55
N HIS A 137 14.71 -8.93 8.25
CA HIS A 137 14.74 -10.15 7.45
C HIS A 137 14.13 -9.97 6.06
N SER A 138 13.52 -8.82 5.78
CA SER A 138 12.90 -8.50 4.50
C SER A 138 13.85 -7.74 3.59
N LYS A 139 13.76 -8.02 2.29
CA LYS A 139 14.46 -7.25 1.24
C LYS A 139 13.62 -6.09 0.69
N VAL A 140 12.34 -6.02 1.07
CA VAL A 140 11.36 -5.10 0.48
C VAL A 140 10.67 -4.21 1.51
N LEU A 141 10.78 -4.52 2.80
CA LEU A 141 10.16 -3.79 3.91
C LEU A 141 11.24 -3.13 4.75
N GLY A 142 11.14 -1.81 4.94
CA GLY A 142 11.95 -1.01 5.84
C GLY A 142 11.23 -0.66 7.15
N TYR A 143 12.00 -0.14 8.11
CA TYR A 143 11.47 0.40 9.35
C TYR A 143 12.21 1.69 9.71
N ASN A 144 11.48 2.74 10.05
CA ASN A 144 12.04 4.05 10.37
C ASN A 144 11.35 4.66 11.61
N THR A 145 12.16 5.21 12.51
CA THR A 145 11.69 5.98 13.68
C THR A 145 12.21 7.43 13.69
N LEU A 146 12.97 7.82 12.66
CA LEU A 146 13.44 9.20 12.53
C LEU A 146 12.25 10.09 12.11
N PRO A 147 12.22 11.37 12.55
CA PRO A 147 11.17 12.32 12.20
C PRO A 147 11.31 12.80 10.75
N LEU A 148 11.02 11.91 9.80
CA LEU A 148 11.13 12.14 8.35
C LEU A 148 9.78 12.49 7.73
N VAL A 149 9.82 13.11 6.56
CA VAL A 149 8.66 13.44 5.72
C VAL A 149 8.69 12.66 4.40
N SER A 150 7.62 12.74 3.60
CA SER A 150 7.49 11.94 2.37
C SER A 150 8.70 12.06 1.44
N HIS A 151 9.22 13.27 1.24
CA HIS A 151 10.33 13.48 0.30
C HIS A 151 11.64 12.80 0.72
N ASP A 152 11.84 12.51 2.01
CA ASP A 152 13.04 11.81 2.48
C ASP A 152 13.10 10.35 2.00
N PHE A 153 11.96 9.79 1.60
CA PHE A 153 11.87 8.45 1.01
C PHE A 153 11.92 8.46 -0.52
N ASN A 154 12.13 9.63 -1.14
CA ASN A 154 12.25 9.72 -2.59
C ASN A 154 13.45 8.90 -3.07
N HIS A 155 13.26 8.10 -4.12
CA HIS A 155 14.29 7.20 -4.67
C HIS A 155 14.74 6.07 -3.72
N ASN A 156 14.00 5.81 -2.64
CA ASN A 156 14.18 4.61 -1.85
C ASN A 156 13.74 3.38 -2.67
N PRO A 157 14.58 2.33 -2.79
CA PRO A 157 14.26 1.15 -3.60
C PRO A 157 13.32 0.15 -2.91
N LEU A 158 13.02 0.32 -1.62
CA LEU A 158 12.12 -0.57 -0.89
C LEU A 158 10.67 -0.44 -1.40
N SER A 159 9.90 -1.51 -1.24
CA SER A 159 8.48 -1.51 -1.58
C SER A 159 7.62 -0.86 -0.50
N SER A 160 8.05 -0.99 0.76
CA SER A 160 7.33 -0.56 1.97
C SER A 160 8.30 -0.01 3.02
#